data_AF-A0A1G1CPA1-F1
#
_entry.id   AF-A0A1G1CPA1-F1
#
_cell.length_a   1.000
_cell.length_b   1.000
_cell.length_c   1.000
_cell.angle_alpha   90.00
_cell.angle_beta   90.00
_cell.angle_gamma   90.00
#
_symmetry.space_group_name_H-M   'P 1'
#
loop_
_entity.id
_entity.type
_entity.pdbx_description
1 polymer ?
#
loop_
_entity_poly.entity_id
_entity_poly.type
_entity_poly.pdbx_seq_one_letter_code
_entity_poly.pdbx_strand_id
1 'polypeptide(L)'
;MKWIGALSVGLVFLVYFFSPVWAESVEVEINQEINSQTKTRLRQEVSQQLKVSRSLPAEVITKKATLRLSQAPPAAAKAAVCARLENRIQQRLDQYASHKDKWSSRHQGIVKRLEDLADKMEARGCDVSTLRANLQTYQNLIEAFAAAFRDFHASLQGSQTYACGESEGQFVAQVQESQPKLALVKQRASELHTFVQTTLRTRLTEMNRLCPTVAPTL
;
A
#
# COMPACT_ATOMS: atom_id res chain seq x y z
N MET A 1 -17.63 49.67 19.08
CA MET A 1 -16.95 48.40 19.40
C MET A 1 -16.83 47.60 18.11
N LYS A 2 -15.62 47.51 17.55
CA LYS A 2 -15.32 46.85 16.26
C LYS A 2 -15.06 45.36 16.51
N TRP A 3 -15.92 44.50 15.97
CA TRP A 3 -15.65 43.06 15.84
C TRP A 3 -15.24 42.80 14.39
N ILE A 4 -13.93 42.63 14.16
CA ILE A 4 -13.37 42.19 12.88
C ILE A 4 -12.53 40.95 13.16
N GLY A 5 -12.80 39.88 12.41
CA GLY A 5 -11.77 38.90 12.02
C GLY A 5 -11.84 37.55 12.74
N ALA A 6 -12.62 36.61 12.22
CA ALA A 6 -12.47 35.19 12.57
C ALA A 6 -12.88 34.17 11.47
N LEU A 7 -13.11 34.56 10.21
CA LEU A 7 -13.77 33.67 9.23
C LEU A 7 -12.97 33.27 7.98
N SER A 8 -11.65 33.52 7.91
CA SER A 8 -10.84 33.20 6.71
C SER A 8 -10.03 31.90 6.77
N VAL A 9 -10.13 31.09 7.82
CA VAL A 9 -9.24 29.91 8.00
C VAL A 9 -9.81 28.61 7.37
N GLY A 10 -11.10 28.58 7.01
CA GLY A 10 -11.78 27.35 6.61
C GLY A 10 -11.42 26.78 5.23
N LEU A 11 -11.05 27.61 4.26
CA LEU A 11 -10.84 27.16 2.86
C LEU A 11 -9.42 26.71 2.53
N VAL A 12 -8.42 27.13 3.32
CA VAL A 12 -7.01 26.75 3.10
C VAL A 12 -6.71 25.32 3.59
N PHE A 13 -7.54 24.78 4.51
CA PHE A 13 -7.36 23.45 5.08
C PHE A 13 -7.64 22.28 4.11
N LEU A 14 -8.42 22.51 3.04
CA LEU A 14 -8.74 21.46 2.05
C LEU A 14 -7.61 21.23 1.03
N VAL A 15 -6.71 22.21 0.83
CA VAL A 15 -5.58 22.08 -0.10
C VAL A 15 -4.38 21.39 0.57
N TYR A 16 -4.22 21.51 1.89
CA TYR A 16 -3.10 20.93 2.64
C TYR A 16 -3.28 19.47 3.09
N PHE A 17 -4.51 18.92 3.05
CA PHE A 17 -4.75 17.54 3.48
C PHE A 17 -4.57 16.49 2.37
N PHE A 18 -4.18 16.91 1.15
CA PHE A 18 -4.08 16.07 -0.04
C PHE A 18 -2.65 15.84 -0.57
N SER A 19 -1.62 16.00 0.28
CA SER A 19 -0.25 15.48 0.06
C SER A 19 0.46 15.26 1.40
N PRO A 20 1.19 14.13 1.62
CA PRO A 20 1.84 13.29 0.63
C PRO A 20 1.48 11.79 0.74
N VAL A 21 0.59 11.29 -0.13
CA VAL A 21 0.60 9.87 -0.57
C VAL A 21 1.41 9.71 -1.86
N TRP A 22 2.01 10.82 -2.34
CA TRP A 22 3.18 10.74 -3.22
C TRP A 22 4.36 9.98 -2.58
N ALA A 23 4.35 9.74 -1.26
CA ALA A 23 5.34 8.88 -0.61
C ALA A 23 5.24 7.40 -1.01
N GLU A 24 4.08 6.87 -1.44
CA GLU A 24 3.96 5.44 -1.82
C GLU A 24 4.24 5.18 -3.31
N SER A 25 3.94 6.15 -4.19
CA SER A 25 4.38 6.09 -5.59
C SER A 25 5.88 6.41 -5.73
N VAL A 26 6.37 7.38 -4.95
CA VAL A 26 7.82 7.61 -4.79
C VAL A 26 8.48 6.48 -4.01
N GLU A 27 7.82 5.78 -3.07
CA GLU A 27 8.39 4.55 -2.47
C GLU A 27 8.44 3.38 -3.44
N VAL A 28 7.57 3.27 -4.44
CA VAL A 28 7.73 2.25 -5.48
C VAL A 28 8.94 2.57 -6.35
N GLU A 29 9.15 3.84 -6.71
CA GLU A 29 10.29 4.29 -7.52
C GLU A 29 11.62 4.32 -6.73
N ILE A 30 11.58 4.80 -5.48
CA ILE A 30 12.67 4.72 -4.49
C ILE A 30 12.95 3.27 -4.11
N ASN A 31 11.95 2.38 -3.95
CA ASN A 31 12.25 0.97 -3.75
C ASN A 31 12.80 0.32 -5.01
N GLN A 32 12.43 0.74 -6.21
CA GLN A 32 13.05 0.26 -7.44
C GLN A 32 14.52 0.69 -7.53
N GLU A 33 14.83 1.93 -7.17
CA GLU A 33 16.18 2.51 -7.17
C GLU A 33 17.04 1.99 -6.00
N ILE A 34 16.48 1.85 -4.81
CA ILE A 34 17.15 1.18 -3.67
C ILE A 34 17.40 -0.28 -4.03
N ASN A 35 16.45 -0.98 -4.67
CA ASN A 35 16.65 -2.38 -5.05
C ASN A 35 17.67 -2.49 -6.22
N SER A 36 17.76 -1.49 -7.11
CA SER A 36 18.80 -1.43 -8.15
C SER A 36 20.19 -1.17 -7.54
N GLN A 37 20.31 -0.21 -6.61
CA GLN A 37 21.55 0.13 -5.90
C GLN A 37 22.01 -0.97 -4.94
N THR A 38 21.08 -1.63 -4.26
CA THR A 38 21.39 -2.77 -3.38
C THR A 38 21.85 -3.96 -4.22
N LYS A 39 21.23 -4.17 -5.40
CA LYS A 39 21.65 -5.20 -6.35
C LYS A 39 23.03 -4.93 -6.94
N THR A 40 23.39 -3.67 -7.23
CA THR A 40 24.75 -3.33 -7.70
C THR A 40 25.79 -3.47 -6.59
N ARG A 41 25.51 -3.05 -5.36
CA ARG A 41 26.39 -3.25 -4.19
C ARG A 41 26.62 -4.73 -3.91
N LEU A 42 25.55 -5.55 -3.88
CA LEU A 42 25.68 -7.01 -3.71
C LEU A 42 26.49 -7.64 -4.84
N ARG A 43 26.32 -7.21 -6.09
CA ARG A 43 27.16 -7.68 -7.21
C ARG A 43 28.63 -7.30 -7.03
N GLN A 44 28.91 -6.11 -6.54
CA GLN A 44 30.28 -5.65 -6.27
C GLN A 44 30.92 -6.43 -5.11
N GLU A 45 30.21 -6.64 -4.01
CA GLU A 45 30.67 -7.44 -2.87
C GLU A 45 30.91 -8.90 -3.28
N VAL A 46 29.99 -9.53 -4.02
CA VAL A 46 30.16 -10.90 -4.52
C VAL A 46 31.37 -10.99 -5.46
N SER A 47 31.57 -9.99 -6.33
CA SER A 47 32.75 -9.91 -7.19
C SER A 47 34.06 -9.77 -6.40
N GLN A 48 34.07 -8.96 -5.34
CA GLN A 48 35.21 -8.84 -4.43
C GLN A 48 35.48 -10.15 -3.67
N GLN A 49 34.44 -10.80 -3.15
CA GLN A 49 34.58 -12.08 -2.45
C GLN A 49 35.05 -13.21 -3.38
N LEU A 50 34.63 -13.22 -4.65
CA LEU A 50 35.12 -14.16 -5.66
C LEU A 50 36.61 -13.98 -5.95
N LYS A 51 37.12 -12.75 -5.96
CA LYS A 51 38.56 -12.46 -6.13
C LYS A 51 39.39 -12.96 -4.95
N VAL A 52 38.91 -12.78 -3.72
CA VAL A 52 39.55 -13.28 -2.49
C VAL A 52 39.48 -14.82 -2.41
N SER A 53 38.40 -15.42 -2.89
CA SER A 53 38.24 -16.88 -2.88
C SER A 53 39.15 -17.59 -3.91
N ARG A 54 39.52 -16.91 -5.00
CA ARG A 54 40.44 -17.43 -6.03
C ARG A 54 41.92 -17.47 -5.59
N SER A 55 42.30 -16.80 -4.51
CA SER A 55 43.67 -16.86 -3.97
C SER A 55 43.87 -17.93 -2.90
N LEU A 56 42.84 -18.69 -2.55
CA LEU A 56 42.95 -19.79 -1.59
C LEU A 56 43.46 -21.06 -2.29
N PRO A 57 44.41 -21.80 -1.68
CA PRO A 57 44.91 -23.05 -2.23
C PRO A 57 43.77 -24.08 -2.34
N ALA A 58 43.70 -24.77 -3.48
CA ALA A 58 42.62 -25.69 -3.86
C ALA A 58 42.34 -26.80 -2.81
N GLU A 59 43.32 -27.11 -1.95
CA GLU A 59 43.24 -28.13 -0.91
C GLU A 59 42.36 -27.72 0.31
N VAL A 60 42.18 -26.43 0.55
CA VAL A 60 41.33 -25.91 1.65
C VAL A 60 39.86 -25.87 1.25
N ILE A 61 39.58 -25.74 -0.05
CA ILE A 61 38.22 -25.65 -0.61
C ILE A 61 37.54 -27.03 -0.58
N THR A 62 38.28 -28.10 -0.88
CA THR A 62 37.73 -29.47 -0.91
C THR A 62 37.38 -29.99 0.48
N LYS A 63 38.23 -29.78 1.51
CA LYS A 63 37.96 -30.22 2.90
C LYS A 63 36.77 -29.50 3.55
N LYS A 64 36.57 -28.21 3.24
CA LYS A 64 35.46 -27.42 3.80
C LYS A 64 34.12 -27.72 3.12
N ALA A 65 34.13 -28.13 1.86
CA ALA A 65 32.94 -28.53 1.12
C ALA A 65 32.41 -29.91 1.57
N THR A 66 33.28 -30.88 1.82
CA THR A 66 32.88 -32.21 2.34
C THR A 66 32.34 -32.13 3.77
N LEU A 67 32.86 -31.24 4.62
CA LEU A 67 32.37 -31.08 6.00
C LEU A 67 30.95 -30.48 6.07
N ARG A 68 30.56 -29.66 5.08
CA ARG A 68 29.23 -29.02 5.01
C ARG A 68 28.18 -29.91 4.35
N LEU A 69 28.58 -30.84 3.49
CA LEU A 69 27.66 -31.76 2.80
C LEU A 69 27.17 -32.91 3.68
N SER A 70 27.88 -33.26 4.77
CA SER A 70 27.51 -34.40 5.61
C SER A 70 26.62 -34.07 6.81
N GLN A 71 26.41 -32.79 7.13
CA GLN A 71 25.58 -32.37 8.26
C GLN A 71 24.25 -31.83 7.74
N ALA A 72 23.27 -32.72 7.57
CA ALA A 72 21.88 -32.29 7.51
C ALA A 72 21.61 -31.42 8.75
N PRO A 73 21.04 -30.20 8.58
CA PRO A 73 20.75 -29.35 9.72
C PRO A 73 19.87 -30.13 10.70
N PRO A 74 20.20 -30.13 12.00
CA PRO A 74 19.42 -30.86 12.99
C PRO A 74 17.95 -30.42 12.90
N ALA A 75 17.01 -31.31 13.19
CA ALA A 75 15.57 -31.01 13.10
C ALA A 75 15.19 -29.68 13.79
N ALA A 76 15.87 -29.33 14.88
CA ALA A 76 15.76 -28.05 15.58
C ALA A 76 16.08 -26.81 14.70
N ALA A 77 17.08 -26.89 13.81
CA ALA A 77 17.44 -25.79 12.92
C ALA A 77 16.37 -25.56 11.84
N LYS A 78 15.76 -26.64 11.30
CA LYS A 78 14.64 -26.53 10.36
C LYS A 78 13.42 -25.88 11.03
N ALA A 79 13.07 -26.32 12.24
CA ALA A 79 12.00 -25.73 13.04
C ALA A 79 12.23 -24.22 13.32
N ALA A 80 13.47 -23.82 13.64
CA ALA A 80 13.79 -22.40 13.87
C ALA A 80 13.77 -21.53 12.61
N VAL A 81 14.12 -22.07 11.44
CA VAL A 81 13.92 -21.38 10.16
C VAL A 81 12.43 -21.18 9.89
N CYS A 82 11.66 -22.22 10.19
CA CYS A 82 10.23 -22.25 10.02
C CYS A 82 9.48 -21.22 10.84
N ALA A 83 9.69 -21.21 12.16
CA ALA A 83 9.10 -20.21 13.03
C ALA A 83 9.48 -18.77 12.60
N ARG A 84 10.68 -18.56 12.07
CA ARG A 84 11.09 -17.25 11.54
C ARG A 84 10.34 -16.86 10.27
N LEU A 85 10.07 -17.82 9.38
CA LEU A 85 9.30 -17.59 8.17
C LEU A 85 7.84 -17.27 8.50
N GLU A 86 7.20 -18.08 9.34
CA GLU A 86 5.81 -17.88 9.80
C GLU A 86 5.64 -16.51 10.46
N ASN A 87 6.56 -16.15 11.38
CA ASN A 87 6.55 -14.84 12.01
C ASN A 87 6.69 -13.69 11.00
N ARG A 88 7.52 -13.85 9.96
CA ARG A 88 7.64 -12.84 8.90
C ARG A 88 6.36 -12.72 8.09
N ILE A 89 5.70 -13.82 7.76
CA ILE A 89 4.43 -13.81 7.03
C ILE A 89 3.37 -13.12 7.89
N GLN A 90 3.28 -13.47 9.17
CA GLN A 90 2.33 -12.85 10.10
C GLN A 90 2.57 -11.34 10.23
N GLN A 91 3.81 -10.90 10.43
CA GLN A 91 4.15 -9.48 10.49
C GLN A 91 3.75 -8.73 9.22
N ARG A 92 3.87 -9.36 8.04
CA ARG A 92 3.42 -8.75 6.78
C ARG A 92 1.90 -8.66 6.69
N LEU A 93 1.17 -9.70 7.10
CA LEU A 93 -0.29 -9.66 7.15
C LEU A 93 -0.78 -8.53 8.08
N ASP A 94 -0.19 -8.42 9.28
CA ASP A 94 -0.55 -7.37 10.24
C ASP A 94 -0.28 -5.96 9.69
N GLN A 95 0.88 -5.77 9.03
CA GLN A 95 1.21 -4.52 8.34
C GLN A 95 0.17 -4.19 7.27
N TYR A 96 -0.17 -5.16 6.41
CA TYR A 96 -1.15 -4.95 5.36
C TYR A 96 -2.54 -4.62 5.93
N ALA A 97 -2.98 -5.31 6.97
CA ALA A 97 -4.25 -5.06 7.63
C ALA A 97 -4.31 -3.64 8.22
N SER A 98 -3.27 -3.24 8.96
CA SER A 98 -3.15 -1.88 9.51
C SER A 98 -3.16 -0.81 8.42
N HIS A 99 -2.48 -1.05 7.30
CA HIS A 99 -2.46 -0.14 6.15
C HIS A 99 -3.84 -0.03 5.50
N LYS A 100 -4.54 -1.16 5.30
CA LYS A 100 -5.91 -1.19 4.78
C LYS A 100 -6.85 -0.38 5.67
N ASP A 101 -6.76 -0.51 7.00
CA ASP A 101 -7.62 0.21 7.93
C ASP A 101 -7.40 1.72 7.88
N LYS A 102 -6.13 2.16 7.91
CA LYS A 102 -5.77 3.58 7.76
C LYS A 102 -6.27 4.13 6.42
N TRP A 103 -6.07 3.38 5.35
CA TRP A 103 -6.52 3.76 4.01
C TRP A 103 -8.05 3.86 3.96
N SER A 104 -8.77 2.85 4.46
CA SER A 104 -10.24 2.82 4.46
C SER A 104 -10.83 3.99 5.28
N SER A 105 -10.27 4.24 6.46
CA SER A 105 -10.70 5.35 7.33
C SER A 105 -10.50 6.72 6.67
N ARG A 106 -9.38 6.92 5.97
CA ARG A 106 -9.13 8.16 5.20
C ARG A 106 -10.19 8.37 4.13
N HIS A 107 -10.47 7.33 3.34
CA HIS A 107 -11.43 7.40 2.23
C HIS A 107 -12.87 7.61 2.71
N GLN A 108 -13.27 6.95 3.81
CA GLN A 108 -14.56 7.20 4.47
C GLN A 108 -14.64 8.64 5.01
N GLY A 109 -13.55 9.18 5.56
CA GLY A 109 -13.47 10.57 5.99
C GLY A 109 -13.66 11.57 4.84
N ILE A 110 -13.20 11.23 3.63
CA ILE A 110 -13.43 12.03 2.42
C ILE A 110 -14.90 11.99 2.05
N VAL A 111 -15.53 10.81 1.99
CA VAL A 111 -16.96 10.65 1.69
C VAL A 111 -17.79 11.52 2.62
N LYS A 112 -17.62 11.36 3.94
CA LYS A 112 -18.36 12.11 4.95
C LYS A 112 -18.24 13.63 4.77
N ARG A 113 -17.03 14.14 4.55
CA ARG A 113 -16.81 15.59 4.35
C ARG A 113 -17.49 16.11 3.09
N LEU A 114 -17.54 15.30 2.03
CA LEU A 114 -18.18 15.68 0.78
C LEU A 114 -19.70 15.57 0.86
N GLU A 115 -20.23 14.62 1.63
CA GLU A 115 -21.66 14.57 1.99
C GLU A 115 -22.06 15.81 2.79
N ASP A 116 -21.31 16.15 3.86
CA ASP A 116 -21.54 17.36 4.65
C ASP A 116 -21.50 18.64 3.79
N LEU A 117 -20.64 18.66 2.77
CA LEU A 117 -20.55 19.77 1.82
C LEU A 117 -21.76 19.81 0.88
N ALA A 118 -22.17 18.65 0.36
CA ALA A 118 -23.35 18.53 -0.50
C ALA A 118 -24.61 19.01 0.24
N ASP A 119 -24.81 18.60 1.48
CA ASP A 119 -25.95 19.03 2.30
C ASP A 119 -25.95 20.55 2.52
N LYS A 120 -24.79 21.15 2.78
CA LYS A 120 -24.65 22.61 2.92
C LYS A 120 -24.93 23.38 1.63
N MET A 121 -24.57 22.81 0.48
CA MET A 121 -24.82 23.41 -0.83
C MET A 121 -26.30 23.27 -1.24
N GLU A 122 -26.90 22.11 -0.97
CA GLU A 122 -28.32 21.85 -1.20
C GLU A 122 -29.20 22.78 -0.36
N ALA A 123 -28.84 23.01 0.91
CA ALA A 123 -29.51 23.98 1.77
C ALA A 123 -29.47 25.43 1.23
N ARG A 124 -28.58 25.73 0.28
CA ARG A 124 -28.48 27.03 -0.41
C ARG A 124 -29.18 27.04 -1.77
N GLY A 125 -29.87 25.95 -2.13
CA GLY A 125 -30.54 25.81 -3.41
C GLY A 125 -29.62 25.40 -4.57
N CYS A 126 -28.41 24.92 -4.29
CA CYS A 126 -27.49 24.49 -5.33
C CYS A 126 -27.73 23.03 -5.74
N ASP A 127 -27.62 22.73 -7.03
CA ASP A 127 -27.77 21.36 -7.54
C ASP A 127 -26.52 20.51 -7.21
N VAL A 128 -26.73 19.52 -6.34
CA VAL A 128 -25.69 18.58 -5.89
C VAL A 128 -25.86 17.17 -6.46
N SER A 129 -26.81 16.96 -7.39
CA SER A 129 -27.15 15.64 -7.95
C SER A 129 -25.92 14.89 -8.48
N THR A 130 -25.10 15.54 -9.31
CA THR A 130 -23.86 14.95 -9.86
C THR A 130 -22.83 14.63 -8.77
N LEU A 131 -22.73 15.46 -7.71
CA LEU A 131 -21.80 15.17 -6.61
C LEU A 131 -22.24 13.94 -5.84
N ARG A 132 -23.53 13.82 -5.51
CA ARG A 132 -24.08 12.62 -4.86
C ARG A 132 -23.86 11.36 -5.70
N ALA A 133 -24.08 11.43 -7.01
CA ALA A 133 -23.80 10.31 -7.93
C ALA A 133 -22.31 9.92 -7.95
N ASN A 134 -21.41 10.90 -7.99
CA ASN A 134 -19.97 10.67 -7.92
C ASN A 134 -19.55 10.08 -6.56
N LEU A 135 -20.18 10.49 -5.45
CA LEU A 135 -19.93 9.93 -4.12
C LEU A 135 -20.37 8.47 -4.02
N GLN A 136 -21.52 8.11 -4.60
CA GLN A 136 -21.96 6.72 -4.69
C GLN A 136 -20.96 5.88 -5.51
N THR A 137 -20.50 6.40 -6.65
CA THR A 137 -19.46 5.73 -7.46
C THR A 137 -18.18 5.54 -6.66
N TYR A 138 -17.77 6.55 -5.91
CA TYR A 138 -16.58 6.51 -5.07
C TYR A 138 -16.69 5.47 -3.95
N GLN A 139 -17.86 5.39 -3.30
CA GLN A 139 -18.16 4.39 -2.28
C GLN A 139 -18.05 2.97 -2.84
N ASN A 140 -18.60 2.73 -4.04
CA ASN A 140 -18.47 1.44 -4.72
C ASN A 140 -17.00 1.07 -5.01
N LEU A 141 -16.16 2.06 -5.37
CA LEU A 141 -14.72 1.84 -5.55
C LEU A 141 -14.04 1.47 -4.22
N ILE A 142 -14.37 2.13 -3.10
CA ILE A 142 -13.87 1.79 -1.76
C ILE A 142 -14.21 0.33 -1.41
N GLU A 143 -15.44 -0.09 -1.68
CA GLU A 143 -15.89 -1.47 -1.44
C GLU A 143 -15.17 -2.48 -2.33
N ALA A 144 -14.97 -2.15 -3.61
CA ALA A 144 -14.22 -2.99 -4.55
C ALA A 144 -12.75 -3.17 -4.12
N PHE A 145 -12.11 -2.10 -3.63
CA PHE A 145 -10.77 -2.19 -3.04
C PHE A 145 -10.76 -3.09 -1.80
N ALA A 146 -11.71 -2.89 -0.88
CA ALA A 146 -11.80 -3.69 0.35
C ALA A 146 -12.01 -5.18 0.04
N ALA A 147 -12.82 -5.50 -0.96
CA ALA A 147 -13.02 -6.86 -1.43
C ALA A 147 -11.74 -7.47 -2.00
N ALA A 148 -11.07 -6.77 -2.92
CA ALA A 148 -9.80 -7.24 -3.49
C ALA A 148 -8.73 -7.47 -2.41
N PHE A 149 -8.67 -6.58 -1.41
CA PHE A 149 -7.75 -6.73 -0.28
C PHE A 149 -8.06 -7.97 0.56
N ARG A 150 -9.33 -8.19 0.90
CA ARG A 150 -9.76 -9.36 1.67
C ARG A 150 -9.36 -10.66 0.96
N ASP A 151 -9.56 -10.71 -0.36
CA ASP A 151 -9.25 -11.90 -1.16
C ASP A 151 -7.72 -12.15 -1.22
N PHE A 152 -6.92 -11.09 -1.39
CA PHE A 152 -5.47 -11.16 -1.28
C PHE A 152 -5.02 -11.62 0.11
N HIS A 153 -5.56 -11.02 1.17
CA HIS A 153 -5.20 -11.33 2.55
C HIS A 153 -5.52 -12.79 2.90
N ALA A 154 -6.72 -13.27 2.55
CA ALA A 154 -7.12 -14.66 2.76
C ALA A 154 -6.20 -15.63 2.02
N SER A 155 -5.84 -15.30 0.76
CA SER A 155 -4.91 -16.10 -0.05
C SER A 155 -3.52 -16.21 0.59
N LEU A 156 -2.99 -15.10 1.11
CA LEU A 156 -1.68 -15.07 1.76
C LEU A 156 -1.71 -15.74 3.13
N GLN A 157 -2.79 -15.57 3.90
CA GLN A 157 -3.00 -16.25 5.17
C GLN A 157 -3.06 -17.78 4.99
N GLY A 158 -3.68 -18.26 3.91
CA GLY A 158 -3.66 -19.67 3.54
C GLY A 158 -2.24 -20.22 3.28
N SER A 159 -1.27 -19.38 2.91
CA SER A 159 0.12 -19.85 2.74
C SER A 159 0.79 -20.23 4.06
N GLN A 160 0.35 -19.67 5.19
CA GLN A 160 0.93 -19.98 6.50
C GLN A 160 0.78 -21.46 6.87
N THR A 161 -0.31 -22.11 6.46
CA THR A 161 -0.55 -23.52 6.77
C THR A 161 0.42 -24.48 6.07
N TYR A 162 1.16 -24.00 5.06
CA TYR A 162 2.11 -24.80 4.27
C TYR A 162 3.57 -24.35 4.43
N ALA A 163 3.84 -23.30 5.22
CA ALA A 163 5.16 -22.68 5.29
C ALA A 163 6.25 -23.64 5.76
N CYS A 164 5.87 -24.70 6.48
CA CYS A 164 6.77 -25.55 7.24
C CYS A 164 6.36 -27.02 7.24
N GLY A 165 6.95 -27.80 6.34
CA GLY A 165 6.72 -29.25 6.22
C GLY A 165 7.22 -29.81 4.89
N GLU A 166 6.73 -30.98 4.50
CA GLU A 166 6.98 -31.59 3.18
C GLU A 166 6.22 -30.88 2.03
N SER A 167 5.46 -29.84 2.38
CA SER A 167 4.53 -29.11 1.50
C SER A 167 5.15 -27.90 0.79
N GLU A 168 6.46 -27.88 0.53
CA GLU A 168 7.14 -26.75 -0.12
C GLU A 168 6.45 -26.36 -1.44
N GLY A 169 6.01 -27.34 -2.23
CA GLY A 169 5.25 -27.08 -3.46
C GLY A 169 3.90 -26.39 -3.24
N GLN A 170 3.18 -26.72 -2.16
CA GLN A 170 1.89 -26.11 -1.83
C GLN A 170 2.06 -24.66 -1.35
N PHE A 171 3.10 -24.40 -0.55
CA PHE A 171 3.45 -23.04 -0.16
C PHE A 171 3.73 -22.15 -1.38
N VAL A 172 4.60 -22.63 -2.29
CA VAL A 172 4.96 -21.90 -3.51
C VAL A 172 3.72 -21.65 -4.38
N ALA A 173 2.87 -22.66 -4.56
CA ALA A 173 1.63 -22.52 -5.32
C ALA A 173 0.69 -21.47 -4.70
N GLN A 174 0.51 -21.47 -3.38
CA GLN A 174 -0.35 -20.51 -2.68
C GLN A 174 0.19 -19.08 -2.75
N VAL A 175 1.51 -18.91 -2.68
CA VAL A 175 2.16 -17.62 -2.85
C VAL A 175 1.98 -17.13 -4.29
N GLN A 176 2.16 -18.00 -5.29
CA GLN A 176 1.93 -17.67 -6.70
C GLN A 176 0.47 -17.26 -6.96
N GLU A 177 -0.49 -17.94 -6.36
CA GLU A 177 -1.92 -17.58 -6.45
C GLU A 177 -2.23 -16.20 -5.81
N SER A 178 -1.46 -15.82 -4.80
CA SER A 178 -1.64 -14.54 -4.10
C SER A 178 -1.11 -13.34 -4.90
N GLN A 179 -0.17 -13.55 -5.83
CA GLN A 179 0.43 -12.47 -6.64
C GLN A 179 -0.58 -11.71 -7.52
N PRO A 180 -1.43 -12.37 -8.35
CA PRO A 180 -2.43 -11.65 -9.15
C PRO A 180 -3.46 -10.92 -8.28
N LYS A 181 -3.79 -11.46 -7.09
CA LYS A 181 -4.69 -10.79 -6.14
C LYS A 181 -4.07 -9.51 -5.60
N LEU A 182 -2.77 -9.51 -5.30
CA LEU A 182 -2.06 -8.28 -4.91
C LEU A 182 -2.02 -7.25 -6.06
N ALA A 183 -1.82 -7.70 -7.30
CA ALA A 183 -1.86 -6.80 -8.46
C ALA A 183 -3.24 -6.13 -8.59
N LEU A 184 -4.32 -6.88 -8.38
CA LEU A 184 -5.68 -6.34 -8.37
C LEU A 184 -5.88 -5.31 -7.24
N VAL A 185 -5.37 -5.56 -6.03
CA VAL A 185 -5.42 -4.57 -4.93
C VAL A 185 -4.77 -3.24 -5.35
N LYS A 186 -3.58 -3.31 -5.97
CA LYS A 186 -2.87 -2.12 -6.46
C LYS A 186 -3.65 -1.40 -7.54
N GLN A 187 -4.24 -2.14 -8.48
CA GLN A 187 -5.09 -1.58 -9.52
C GLN A 187 -6.28 -0.83 -8.91
N ARG A 188 -7.02 -1.45 -7.97
CA ARG A 188 -8.17 -0.81 -7.30
C ARG A 188 -7.78 0.43 -6.51
N ALA A 189 -6.63 0.39 -5.82
CA ALA A 189 -6.10 1.57 -5.13
C ALA A 189 -5.80 2.72 -6.11
N SER A 190 -5.24 2.42 -7.28
CA SER A 190 -4.97 3.41 -8.33
C SER A 190 -6.26 3.97 -8.92
N GLU A 191 -7.25 3.13 -9.22
CA GLU A 191 -8.57 3.57 -9.73
C GLU A 191 -9.21 4.58 -8.77
N LEU A 192 -9.18 4.29 -7.46
CA LEU A 192 -9.65 5.20 -6.43
C LEU A 192 -8.93 6.53 -6.41
N HIS A 193 -7.59 6.50 -6.47
CA HIS A 193 -6.77 7.70 -6.47
C HIS A 193 -7.08 8.57 -7.68
N THR A 194 -7.12 7.96 -8.86
CA THR A 194 -7.45 8.64 -10.11
C THR A 194 -8.85 9.25 -10.04
N PHE A 195 -9.86 8.52 -9.57
CA PHE A 195 -11.23 9.04 -9.45
C PHE A 195 -11.30 10.29 -8.56
N VAL A 196 -10.56 10.33 -7.46
CA VAL A 196 -10.50 11.54 -6.62
C VAL A 196 -9.88 12.70 -7.38
N GLN A 197 -8.74 12.46 -8.03
CA GLN A 197 -7.98 13.51 -8.68
C GLN A 197 -8.67 14.08 -9.91
N THR A 198 -9.31 13.24 -10.71
CA THR A 198 -9.86 13.64 -12.02
C THR A 198 -11.35 13.95 -11.94
N THR A 199 -12.13 13.18 -11.17
CA THR A 199 -13.59 13.32 -11.11
C THR A 199 -14.02 14.20 -9.95
N LEU A 200 -13.69 13.83 -8.71
CA LEU A 200 -14.17 14.57 -7.53
C LEU A 200 -13.58 15.99 -7.47
N ARG A 201 -12.27 16.14 -7.68
CA ARG A 201 -11.62 17.46 -7.64
C ARG A 201 -12.14 18.42 -8.71
N THR A 202 -12.32 17.93 -9.94
CA THR A 202 -12.89 18.72 -11.04
C THR A 202 -14.30 19.15 -10.69
N ARG A 203 -15.13 18.22 -10.21
CA ARG A 203 -16.52 18.52 -9.85
C ARG A 203 -16.61 19.55 -8.72
N LEU A 204 -15.78 19.43 -7.69
CA LEU A 204 -15.74 20.40 -6.58
C LEU A 204 -15.33 21.80 -7.06
N THR A 205 -14.40 21.87 -8.01
CA THR A 205 -13.97 23.14 -8.60
C THR A 205 -15.10 23.78 -9.41
N GLU A 206 -15.83 23.00 -10.20
CA GLU A 206 -17.01 23.45 -10.94
C GLU A 206 -18.13 23.92 -10.02
N MET A 207 -18.45 23.13 -8.99
CA MET A 207 -19.50 23.47 -8.03
C MET A 207 -19.19 24.75 -7.26
N ASN A 208 -17.93 24.96 -6.87
CA ASN A 208 -17.52 26.21 -6.20
C ASN A 208 -17.65 27.44 -7.13
N ARG A 209 -17.57 27.27 -8.45
CA ARG A 209 -17.81 28.36 -9.42
C ARG A 209 -19.30 28.67 -9.57
N LEU A 210 -20.14 27.64 -9.63
CA LEU A 210 -21.59 27.79 -9.82
C LEU A 210 -22.32 28.21 -8.54
N CYS A 211 -21.82 27.77 -7.39
CA CYS A 211 -22.40 27.99 -6.07
C CYS A 211 -21.28 28.37 -5.09
N PRO A 212 -20.83 29.65 -5.11
CA PRO A 212 -19.74 30.08 -4.25
C PRO A 212 -20.11 29.89 -2.77
N THR A 213 -19.22 29.25 -2.02
CA THR A 213 -19.48 28.93 -0.61
C THR A 213 -19.41 30.14 0.33
N VAL A 214 -18.94 31.29 -0.16
CA VAL A 214 -18.89 32.55 0.59
C VAL A 214 -19.99 33.45 0.02
N ALA A 215 -20.96 33.85 0.85
CA ALA A 215 -21.87 34.92 0.47
C ALA A 215 -21.02 36.15 0.12
N PRO A 216 -21.28 36.86 -0.99
CA PRO A 216 -20.59 38.12 -1.26
C PRO A 216 -20.88 39.03 -0.06
N THR A 217 -19.87 39.24 0.78
CA THR A 217 -19.90 40.30 1.78
C THR A 217 -19.96 41.61 0.98
N LEU A 218 -21.16 42.18 0.92
CA LEU A 218 -21.43 43.53 0.43
C LEU A 218 -20.69 44.57 1.29
#